data_AF-A0A529MGL7-F1
#
_entry.id   AF-A0A529MGL7-F1
#
_cell.length_a   1.000
_cell.length_b   1.000
_cell.length_c   1.000
_cell.angle_alpha   90.00
_cell.angle_beta   90.00
_cell.angle_gamma   90.00
#
_symmetry.space_group_name_H-M   'P 1'
#
loop_
_entity.id
_entity.type
_entity.pdbx_description
1 polymer ?
#
loop_
_entity_poly.entity_id
_entity_poly.type
_entity_poly.pdbx_seq_one_letter_code
_entity_poly.pdbx_strand_id
1 'polypeptide(L)'
;TTKLVDAKVTVRMRETGGRAVERSLNIGIRPQGHMIGIRPDFENDEVPQGGTAKFSLIAVDPDGKREALKGALWSLVKVERNYQWYRSNNSWNYEPVTF
;
A
#
# COMPACT_ATOMS: atom_id res chain seq x y z
N THR A 1 -1.64 7.82 -9.38
CA THR A 1 -1.43 6.83 -8.29
C THR A 1 -0.08 6.19 -8.49
N THR A 2 0.78 6.18 -7.46
CA THR A 2 2.10 5.53 -7.48
C THR A 2 2.08 4.12 -6.87
N LYS A 3 0.89 3.63 -6.49
CA LYS A 3 0.73 2.29 -5.94
C LYS A 3 0.82 1.28 -7.09
N LEU A 4 1.70 0.28 -6.93
CA LEU A 4 1.73 -0.88 -7.83
C LEU A 4 0.40 -1.62 -7.74
N VAL A 5 -0.05 -2.11 -8.89
CA VAL A 5 -1.33 -2.79 -9.02
C VAL A 5 -1.14 -4.14 -9.69
N ASP A 6 -1.94 -5.11 -9.26
CA ASP A 6 -2.01 -6.43 -9.85
C ASP A 6 -3.34 -6.60 -10.58
N ALA A 7 -3.30 -7.23 -11.75
CA ALA A 7 -4.48 -7.68 -12.47
C ALA A 7 -4.76 -9.14 -12.13
N LYS A 8 -5.92 -9.42 -11.53
CA LYS A 8 -6.39 -10.79 -11.36
C LYS A 8 -7.19 -11.21 -12.59
N VAL A 9 -6.71 -12.23 -13.30
CA VAL A 9 -7.39 -12.83 -14.46
C VAL A 9 -7.94 -14.18 -14.05
N THR A 10 -9.26 -14.33 -14.12
CA THR A 10 -9.95 -15.59 -13.83
C THR A 10 -10.50 -16.19 -15.12
N VAL A 11 -10.15 -17.44 -15.41
CA VAL A 11 -10.64 -18.21 -16.54
C VAL A 11 -11.46 -19.38 -16.03
N ARG A 12 -12.68 -19.51 -16.56
CA ARG A 12 -13.58 -20.63 -16.26
C ARG A 12 -13.90 -21.38 -17.54
N MET A 13 -13.48 -22.65 -17.61
CA MET A 13 -13.81 -23.55 -18.69
C MET A 13 -14.99 -24.43 -18.27
N ARG A 14 -16.00 -24.57 -19.14
CA ARG A 14 -17.13 -25.47 -18.95
C ARG A 14 -17.12 -26.50 -20.07
N GLU A 15 -17.24 -27.77 -19.70
CA GLU A 15 -17.44 -28.87 -20.65
C GLU A 15 -18.90 -29.32 -20.64
N THR A 16 -19.31 -30.03 -21.69
CA THR A 16 -20.69 -30.50 -21.93
C THR A 16 -21.26 -31.35 -20.78
N GLY A 17 -20.40 -31.94 -19.95
CA GLY A 17 -20.76 -32.70 -18.73
C GLY A 17 -21.08 -31.87 -17.48
N GLY A 18 -21.14 -30.54 -17.57
CA GLY A 18 -21.63 -29.65 -16.51
C GLY A 18 -20.61 -29.26 -15.43
N ARG A 19 -19.46 -29.95 -15.33
CA ARG A 19 -18.36 -29.52 -14.47
C ARG A 19 -17.62 -28.35 -15.10
N ALA A 20 -17.27 -27.37 -14.27
CA ALA A 20 -16.44 -26.24 -14.67
C ALA A 20 -15.10 -26.29 -13.94
N VAL A 21 -14.02 -26.03 -14.66
CA VAL A 21 -12.70 -25.82 -14.05
C VAL A 21 -12.42 -24.32 -14.05
N GLU A 22 -12.12 -23.78 -12.88
CA GLU A 22 -11.71 -22.39 -12.72
C GLU A 22 -10.23 -22.31 -12.38
N ARG A 23 -9.55 -21.33 -13.00
CA ARG A 23 -8.17 -20.96 -12.72
C ARG A 23 -8.08 -19.45 -12.61
N SER A 24 -7.28 -18.97 -11.68
CA SER A 24 -6.96 -17.56 -11.52
C SER A 24 -5.45 -17.36 -11.61
N LEU A 25 -5.02 -16.26 -12.21
CA LEU A 25 -3.64 -15.78 -12.23
C LEU A 25 -3.61 -14.31 -11.81
N ASN A 26 -2.64 -13.94 -10.98
CA ASN A 26 -2.32 -12.55 -10.70
C ASN A 26 -1.15 -12.12 -11.59
N ILE A 27 -1.32 -11.01 -12.31
CA ILE A 27 -0.33 -10.45 -13.22
C ILE A 27 0.06 -9.07 -12.68
N GLY A 28 1.33 -8.91 -12.32
CA GLY A 28 1.85 -7.59 -11.91
C GLY A 28 1.86 -6.62 -13.08
N ILE A 29 1.22 -5.46 -12.91
CA ILE A 29 1.21 -4.41 -13.93
C ILE A 29 2.48 -3.57 -13.77
N ARG A 30 3.33 -3.57 -14.81
CA ARG A 30 4.53 -2.76 -14.81
C ARG A 30 4.19 -1.27 -14.83
N PRO A 31 4.74 -0.48 -13.90
CA PRO A 31 4.61 0.97 -13.94
C PRO A 31 5.30 1.50 -15.20
N GLN A 32 4.71 2.51 -15.82
CA GLN A 32 5.27 3.13 -17.04
C GLN A 32 6.36 4.16 -16.75
N GLY A 33 6.51 4.58 -15.50
CA GLY A 33 7.47 5.58 -15.07
C GLY A 33 8.34 5.08 -13.92
N HIS A 34 9.30 5.92 -13.54
CA HIS A 34 10.20 5.69 -12.41
C HIS A 34 9.44 5.51 -11.11
N MET A 35 9.91 4.58 -10.27
CA MET A 35 9.28 4.26 -8.99
C MET A 35 10.25 4.45 -7.84
N ILE A 36 9.71 4.82 -6.67
CA ILE A 36 10.46 4.91 -5.42
C ILE A 36 10.04 3.76 -4.52
N GLY A 37 11.01 2.98 -4.06
CA GLY A 37 10.83 2.01 -2.98
C GLY A 37 11.29 2.62 -1.66
N ILE A 38 10.46 2.50 -0.63
CA ILE A 38 10.78 2.93 0.74
C ILE A 38 10.64 1.71 1.63
N ARG A 39 11.71 1.34 2.33
CA ARG A 39 11.71 0.25 3.30
C ARG A 39 11.97 0.82 4.70
N PRO A 40 11.06 0.60 5.66
CA PRO A 40 11.36 0.80 7.08
C PRO A 40 12.50 -0.12 7.52
N ASP A 41 13.52 0.42 8.18
CA ASP A 41 14.61 -0.38 8.77
C ASP A 41 14.41 -0.54 10.30
N PHE A 42 13.14 -0.64 10.72
CA PHE A 42 12.70 -0.93 12.09
C PHE A 42 11.68 -2.06 12.08
N GLU A 43 11.52 -2.73 13.22
CA GLU A 43 10.63 -3.90 13.37
C GLU A 43 9.20 -3.48 13.75
N ASN A 44 8.24 -4.38 13.49
CA ASN A 44 6.82 -4.24 13.90
C ASN A 44 6.12 -2.95 13.42
N ASP A 45 6.64 -2.30 12.38
CA ASP A 45 6.13 -1.04 11.85
C ASP A 45 6.06 0.10 12.90
N GLU A 46 6.88 0.04 13.95
CA GLU A 46 6.91 1.04 15.01
C GLU A 46 8.32 1.41 15.49
N VAL A 47 8.42 2.59 16.09
CA VAL A 47 9.64 3.07 16.76
C VAL A 47 9.26 3.63 18.13
N PRO A 48 10.13 3.49 19.15
CA PRO A 48 9.90 4.12 20.44
C PRO A 48 9.72 5.63 20.32
N GLN A 49 8.93 6.20 21.23
CA GLN A 49 8.77 7.64 21.31
C GLN A 49 10.14 8.31 21.55
N GLY A 50 10.47 9.33 20.75
CA GLY A 50 11.77 10.00 20.78
C GLY A 50 12.89 9.20 20.10
N GLY A 51 12.61 8.01 19.58
CA GLY A 51 13.54 7.20 18.81
C GLY A 51 13.77 7.72 17.39
N THR A 52 14.85 7.28 16.77
CA THR A 52 15.17 7.61 15.37
C THR A 52 14.60 6.55 14.44
N ALA A 53 13.68 6.94 13.55
CA ALA A 53 13.20 6.08 12.47
C ALA A 53 14.19 6.09 11.29
N LYS A 54 14.66 4.91 10.90
CA LYS A 54 15.54 4.73 9.73
C LYS A 54 14.76 4.15 8.57
N PHE A 55 15.01 4.68 7.37
CA PHE A 55 14.42 4.20 6.13
C PHE A 55 15.50 4.04 5.07
N SER A 56 15.42 2.95 4.32
CA SER A 56 16.21 2.72 3.12
C SER A 56 15.36 3.01 1.89
N LEU A 57 15.90 3.84 0.98
CA LEU A 57 15.20 4.25 -0.23
C LEU A 57 15.95 3.80 -1.48
N ILE A 58 15.20 3.43 -2.52
CA ILE A 58 15.72 3.18 -3.87
C ILE A 58 14.83 3.87 -4.89
N ALA A 59 15.41 4.22 -6.04
CA ALA A 59 14.65 4.50 -7.25
C ALA A 59 14.91 3.39 -8.27
N VAL A 60 13.89 3.05 -9.05
CA VAL A 60 13.98 2.06 -10.11
C VAL A 60 13.31 2.57 -11.39
N ASP A 61 13.91 2.22 -12.52
CA ASP A 61 13.36 2.44 -13.86
C ASP A 61 12.15 1.51 -14.12
N PRO A 62 11.40 1.70 -15.22
CA PRO A 62 10.27 0.83 -15.59
C PRO A 62 10.63 -0.66 -15.79
N ASP A 63 11.92 -0.97 -16.02
CA ASP A 63 12.44 -2.34 -16.13
C ASP A 63 12.84 -2.93 -14.76
N GLY A 64 12.74 -2.16 -13.68
CA GLY A 64 13.07 -2.56 -12.32
C GLY A 64 14.55 -2.43 -11.97
N LYS A 65 15.37 -1.79 -12.80
CA LYS A 65 16.79 -1.56 -12.50
C LYS A 65 16.94 -0.33 -11.63
N ARG A 66 17.88 -0.40 -10.68
CA ARG A 66 18.20 0.74 -9.81
C ARG A 66 18.81 1.88 -10.61
N GLU A 67 18.39 3.09 -10.27
CA GLU A 67 18.91 4.32 -10.87
C GLU A 67 19.19 5.37 -9.78
N ALA A 68 20.00 6.37 -10.13
CA ALA A 68 20.27 7.50 -9.26
C ALA A 68 19.14 8.53 -9.35
N LEU A 69 18.46 8.78 -8.24
CA LEU A 69 17.38 9.77 -8.16
C LEU A 69 17.92 11.16 -7.79
N LYS A 70 18.48 11.87 -8.78
CA LYS A 70 19.02 13.22 -8.57
C LYS A 70 17.88 14.21 -8.28
N GLY A 71 18.04 15.02 -7.22
CA GLY A 71 17.08 16.08 -6.89
C GLY A 71 15.78 15.60 -6.25
N ALA A 72 15.77 14.39 -5.66
CA ALA A 72 14.62 13.88 -4.94
C ALA A 72 14.18 14.82 -3.82
N LEU A 73 12.91 15.20 -3.82
CA LEU A 73 12.29 15.93 -2.72
C LEU A 73 11.67 14.93 -1.75
N TRP A 74 11.79 15.22 -0.45
CA TRP A 74 11.16 14.41 0.59
C TRP A 74 10.50 15.30 1.63
N SER A 75 9.48 14.76 2.27
CA SER A 75 8.82 15.36 3.42
C SER A 75 8.50 14.29 4.44
N LEU A 76 8.62 14.63 5.73
CA LEU A 76 8.11 13.83 6.82
C LEU A 76 6.84 14.49 7.32
N VAL A 77 5.70 13.83 7.12
CA VAL A 77 4.38 14.38 7.44
C VAL A 77 3.85 13.68 8.69
N LYS A 78 3.52 14.48 9.72
CA LYS A 78 2.79 13.98 10.89
C LYS A 78 1.31 13.86 10.52
N VAL A 79 0.78 12.64 10.62
CA VAL A 79 -0.66 12.40 10.44
C VAL A 79 -1.33 12.42 11.80
N GLU A 80 -2.21 13.40 12.02
CA GLU A 80 -3.01 13.51 13.24
C GLU A 80 -4.43 13.03 12.94
N ARG A 81 -4.99 12.20 13.83
CA ARG A 81 -6.38 11.76 13.77
C ARG A 81 -7.05 12.09 15.09
N ASN A 82 -8.12 12.86 15.03
CA ASN A 82 -8.96 13.17 16.17
C ASN A 82 -10.23 12.33 16.12
N TYR A 83 -10.71 11.90 17.28
CA TYR A 83 -11.93 11.12 17.40
C TYR A 83 -12.84 11.78 18.43
N GLN A 84 -14.15 11.77 18.16
CA GLN A 84 -15.16 12.13 19.15
C GLN A 84 -15.95 10.90 19.58
N TRP A 85 -16.29 10.85 20.87
CA TRP A 85 -17.10 9.80 21.45
C TRP A 85 -18.50 10.35 21.73
N TYR A 86 -19.51 9.58 21.40
CA TYR A 86 -20.90 9.94 21.65
C TYR A 86 -21.72 8.71 22.07
N ARG A 87 -22.83 8.96 22.76
CA ARG A 87 -23.74 7.90 23.20
C ARG A 87 -25.03 7.94 22.39
N SER A 88 -25.42 6.80 21.84
CA SER A 88 -26.68 6.64 21.08
C SER A 88 -27.26 5.25 21.32
N ASN A 89 -28.58 5.14 21.45
CA ASN A 89 -29.30 3.88 21.71
C ASN A 89 -28.66 3.03 22.82
N ASN A 90 -28.29 3.69 23.92
CA ASN A 90 -27.64 3.08 25.08
C ASN A 90 -26.26 2.43 24.80
N SER A 91 -25.61 2.74 23.67
CA SER A 91 -24.27 2.30 23.31
C SER A 91 -23.31 3.48 23.13
N TRP A 92 -22.02 3.24 23.42
CA TRP A 92 -20.94 4.17 23.10
C TRP A 92 -20.49 3.95 21.65
N ASN A 93 -20.33 5.04 20.91
CA ASN A 93 -19.82 5.04 19.55
C ASN A 93 -18.69 6.09 19.43
N TYR A 94 -17.87 5.94 18.40
CA TYR A 94 -16.82 6.91 18.07
C TYR A 94 -16.77 7.14 16.57
N GLU A 95 -16.40 8.35 16.17
CA GLU A 95 -16.16 8.70 14.78
C GLU A 95 -14.95 9.63 14.63
N PRO A 96 -14.22 9.57 13.50
CA PRO A 96 -13.14 10.50 13.23
C PRO A 96 -13.69 11.91 12.95
N VAL A 97 -13.04 12.93 13.51
CA VAL A 97 -13.42 14.35 13.32
C VAL A 97 -12.25 15.17 12.80
N THR A 98 -12.58 16.21 12.03
CA THR A 98 -11.65 17.26 11.58
C THR A 98 -12.18 18.58 12.11
N PHE A 99 -11.31 19.42 12.70
CA PHE A 99 -11.66 20.74 13.22
C PHE A 99 -11.17 21.83 12.28
#